data_AF-A0A2D8KLI1-F1
#
_entry.id   AF-A0A2D8KLI1-F1
#
_cell.length_a   1.000
_cell.length_b   1.000
_cell.length_c   1.000
_cell.angle_alpha   90.00
_cell.angle_beta   90.00
_cell.angle_gamma   90.00
#
_symmetry.space_group_name_H-M   'P 1'
#
loop_
_entity.id
_entity.type
_entity.pdbx_description
1 polymer ?
#
loop_
_entity_poly.entity_id
_entity_poly.type
_entity_poly.pdbx_seq_one_letter_code
_entity_poly.pdbx_strand_id
1 'polypeptide(L)'
;MEKREIVIKTLDDLFSNISFSKPAMIKIDVQGYELEVLKGGKKLLRQLDYILIEVSNKQLYLGQPLEIEIEKYLYDMNFYKMDENMPTTISDYGVVQKDILYKNNKSNE
;
A
#
# COMPACT_ATOMS: atom_id res chain seq x y z
N MET A 1 -12.26 25.00 -4.97
CA MET A 1 -12.15 23.53 -4.83
C MET A 1 -13.51 22.92 -5.11
N GLU A 2 -13.59 21.99 -6.04
CA GLU A 2 -14.79 21.19 -6.29
C GLU A 2 -14.91 20.12 -5.19
N LYS A 3 -16.13 19.84 -4.72
CA LYS A 3 -16.42 18.75 -3.78
C LYS A 3 -17.36 17.77 -4.45
N ARG A 4 -17.09 16.47 -4.29
CA ARG A 4 -17.93 15.38 -4.80
C ARG A 4 -18.14 14.36 -3.68
N GLU A 5 -19.35 13.82 -3.61
CA GLU A 5 -19.63 12.63 -2.81
C GLU A 5 -19.30 11.39 -3.63
N ILE A 6 -18.54 10.47 -3.04
CA ILE A 6 -18.16 9.20 -3.65
C ILE A 6 -18.45 8.07 -2.68
N VAL A 7 -18.85 6.92 -3.22
CA VAL A 7 -19.02 5.70 -2.44
C VAL A 7 -17.64 5.04 -2.29
N ILE A 8 -17.22 4.80 -1.05
CA ILE A 8 -15.97 4.10 -0.73
C ILE A 8 -16.29 2.63 -0.47
N LYS A 9 -15.44 1.72 -0.98
CA LYS A 9 -15.49 0.28 -0.71
C LYS A 9 -14.12 -0.20 -0.26
N THR A 10 -14.11 -1.24 0.57
CA THR A 10 -12.86 -1.89 0.98
C THR A 10 -12.34 -2.80 -0.14
N LEU A 11 -11.04 -3.11 -0.12
CA LEU A 11 -10.46 -4.09 -1.04
C LEU A 11 -11.07 -5.48 -0.81
N ASP A 12 -11.31 -5.87 0.44
CA ASP A 12 -11.93 -7.16 0.76
C ASP A 12 -13.35 -7.28 0.16
N ASP A 13 -14.14 -6.20 0.15
CA ASP A 13 -15.47 -6.20 -0.48
C ASP A 13 -15.38 -6.28 -2.00
N LEU A 14 -14.50 -5.47 -2.61
CA LEU A 14 -14.33 -5.39 -4.07
C LEU A 14 -13.86 -6.72 -4.67
N PHE A 15 -13.01 -7.46 -3.97
CA PHE A 15 -12.37 -8.67 -4.47
C PHE A 15 -12.88 -9.96 -3.79
N SER A 16 -14.01 -9.89 -3.07
CA SER A 16 -14.59 -10.99 -2.30
C SER A 16 -14.82 -12.29 -3.10
N ASN A 17 -15.04 -12.21 -4.41
CA ASN A 17 -15.32 -13.35 -5.29
C ASN A 17 -14.30 -13.51 -6.42
N ILE A 18 -13.09 -12.97 -6.25
CA ILE A 18 -12.02 -13.04 -7.25
C ILE A 18 -10.92 -13.95 -6.74
N SER A 19 -10.56 -14.95 -7.54
CA SER A 19 -9.37 -15.76 -7.33
C SER A 19 -8.27 -15.32 -8.29
N PHE A 20 -7.04 -15.19 -7.80
CA PHE A 20 -5.89 -14.80 -8.62
C PHE A 20 -5.02 -16.02 -8.93
N SER A 21 -4.53 -16.11 -10.17
CA SER A 21 -3.42 -17.01 -10.49
C SER A 21 -2.15 -16.50 -9.83
N LYS A 22 -1.33 -17.41 -9.30
CA LYS A 22 -0.06 -17.06 -8.66
C LYS A 22 1.10 -17.01 -9.67
N PRO A 23 2.10 -16.12 -9.48
CA PRO A 23 2.16 -15.13 -8.41
C PRO A 23 1.20 -13.94 -8.64
N ALA A 24 0.64 -13.39 -7.56
CA ALA A 24 -0.28 -12.26 -7.60
C ALA A 24 0.30 -11.03 -6.88
N MET A 25 0.05 -9.83 -7.43
CA MET A 25 0.55 -8.56 -6.91
C MET A 25 -0.53 -7.46 -6.97
N ILE A 26 -0.49 -6.53 -6.03
CA ILE A 26 -1.23 -5.26 -6.09
C ILE A 26 -0.28 -4.07 -6.07
N LYS A 27 -0.58 -3.02 -6.84
CA LYS A 27 0.03 -1.69 -6.67
C LYS A 27 -0.94 -0.77 -5.92
N ILE A 28 -0.45 -0.05 -4.92
CA ILE A 28 -1.23 0.91 -4.11
C ILE A 28 -0.55 2.28 -4.20
N ASP A 29 -1.26 3.23 -4.78
CA ASP A 29 -0.89 4.65 -4.87
C ASP A 29 -2.21 5.43 -4.78
N VAL A 30 -2.55 5.88 -3.58
CA VAL A 30 -3.84 6.52 -3.27
C VAL A 30 -3.66 7.87 -2.59
N GLN A 31 -2.49 8.48 -2.78
CA GLN A 31 -2.15 9.85 -2.41
C GLN A 31 -2.55 10.21 -0.98
N GLY A 32 -2.19 9.37 -0.01
CA GLY A 32 -2.34 9.65 1.43
C GLY A 32 -3.36 8.78 2.18
N TYR A 33 -3.98 7.81 1.53
CA TYR A 33 -4.93 6.88 2.15
C TYR A 33 -4.43 5.42 2.18
N GLU A 34 -3.12 5.21 1.99
CA GLU A 34 -2.51 3.90 1.75
C GLU A 34 -2.76 2.94 2.92
N LEU A 35 -2.58 3.42 4.16
CA LEU A 35 -2.77 2.60 5.35
C LEU A 35 -4.22 2.14 5.51
N GLU A 36 -5.20 2.98 5.16
CA GLU A 36 -6.61 2.62 5.23
C GLU A 36 -7.01 1.63 4.13
N VAL A 37 -6.43 1.77 2.93
CA VAL A 37 -6.56 0.76 1.85
C VAL A 37 -6.00 -0.59 2.31
N LEU A 38 -4.83 -0.61 2.94
CA LEU A 38 -4.25 -1.83 3.51
C LEU A 38 -5.12 -2.45 4.61
N LYS A 39 -5.69 -1.63 5.50
CA LYS A 39 -6.62 -2.07 6.55
C LYS A 39 -7.90 -2.67 5.99
N GLY A 40 -8.42 -2.13 4.88
CA GLY A 40 -9.59 -2.63 4.17
C GLY A 40 -9.33 -3.88 3.31
N GLY A 41 -8.08 -4.34 3.19
CA GLY A 41 -7.71 -5.46 2.31
C GLY A 41 -7.16 -6.69 3.01
N LYS A 42 -7.35 -6.85 4.33
CA LYS A 42 -6.66 -7.90 5.10
C LYS A 42 -6.87 -9.31 4.54
N LYS A 43 -8.06 -9.65 4.02
CA LYS A 43 -8.32 -10.97 3.42
C LYS A 43 -7.67 -11.08 2.05
N LEU A 44 -7.83 -10.07 1.20
CA LEU A 44 -7.23 -10.02 -0.13
C LEU A 44 -5.70 -10.10 -0.06
N LEU A 45 -5.07 -9.28 0.80
CA LEU A 45 -3.61 -9.19 0.92
C LEU A 45 -2.99 -10.53 1.34
N ARG A 46 -3.68 -11.37 2.11
CA ARG A 46 -3.22 -12.74 2.43
C ARG A 46 -3.17 -13.67 1.22
N GLN A 47 -3.86 -13.35 0.13
CA GLN A 47 -3.84 -14.13 -1.11
C GLN A 47 -2.70 -13.71 -2.04
N LEU A 48 -2.24 -12.46 -1.92
CA LEU A 48 -1.18 -11.90 -2.75
C LEU A 48 0.21 -12.36 -2.31
N ASP A 49 1.13 -12.41 -3.27
CA ASP A 49 2.54 -12.73 -3.06
C ASP A 49 3.38 -11.44 -2.94
N TYR A 50 2.92 -10.35 -3.56
CA TYR A 50 3.62 -9.06 -3.58
C TYR A 50 2.69 -7.86 -3.37
N ILE A 51 3.23 -6.80 -2.77
CA ILE A 51 2.61 -5.48 -2.67
C ILE A 51 3.64 -4.46 -3.15
N LEU A 52 3.28 -3.66 -4.14
CA LEU A 52 4.02 -2.46 -4.52
C LEU A 52 3.25 -1.25 -3.97
N ILE A 53 3.87 -0.43 -3.14
CA ILE A 53 3.17 0.69 -2.50
C ILE A 53 4.01 1.96 -2.54
N GLU A 54 3.38 3.08 -2.90
CA GLU A 54 3.97 4.40 -2.76
C GLU A 54 4.01 4.78 -1.28
N VAL A 55 5.18 5.20 -0.80
CA VAL A 55 5.36 5.71 0.55
C VAL A 55 5.96 7.11 0.51
N SER A 56 5.76 7.85 1.59
CA SER A 56 6.38 9.16 1.77
C SER A 56 7.08 9.28 3.12
N ASN A 57 8.19 9.99 3.15
CA ASN A 57 8.92 10.28 4.38
C ASN A 57 8.32 11.46 5.18
N LYS A 58 7.41 12.22 4.58
CA LYS A 58 6.74 13.38 5.16
C LYS A 58 5.31 13.49 4.63
N GLN A 59 4.43 14.13 5.39
CA GLN A 59 3.07 14.36 4.94
C GLN A 59 3.01 15.42 3.84
N LEU A 60 2.53 15.04 2.67
CA LEU A 60 2.05 15.95 1.63
C LEU A 60 0.54 16.19 1.78
N TYR A 61 -0.20 15.16 2.18
CA TYR A 61 -1.63 15.22 2.47
C TYR A 61 -1.90 15.16 3.97
N LEU A 62 -2.94 15.86 4.42
CA LEU A 62 -3.35 15.87 5.83
C LEU A 62 -3.74 14.45 6.27
N GLY A 63 -3.04 13.93 7.28
CA GLY A 63 -3.30 12.60 7.81
C GLY A 63 -2.71 11.45 6.99
N GLN A 64 -1.88 11.75 5.98
CA GLN A 64 -1.15 10.73 5.23
C GLN A 64 -0.24 9.91 6.16
N PRO A 65 -0.24 8.57 6.03
CA PRO A 65 0.71 7.72 6.76
C PRO A 65 2.13 7.91 6.23
N LEU A 66 3.10 7.88 7.12
CA LEU A 66 4.52 7.88 6.76
C LEU A 66 4.99 6.47 6.39
N GLU A 67 6.12 6.39 5.66
CA GLU A 67 6.80 5.14 5.31
C GLU A 67 6.91 4.17 6.51
N ILE A 68 7.31 4.67 7.68
CA ILE A 68 7.48 3.85 8.90
C ILE A 68 6.17 3.20 9.38
N GLU A 69 5.03 3.86 9.18
CA GLU A 69 3.72 3.34 9.57
C GLU A 69 3.26 2.24 8.62
N ILE A 70 3.51 2.43 7.32
CA ILE A 70 3.25 1.43 6.28
C ILE A 70 4.16 0.21 6.47
N GLU A 71 5.46 0.43 6.69
CA GLU A 71 6.44 -0.63 6.94
C GLU A 71 6.05 -1.48 8.15
N LYS A 72 5.71 -0.83 9.27
CA LYS A 72 5.26 -1.53 10.48
C LYS A 72 4.02 -2.37 10.20
N TYR A 73 3.01 -1.79 9.55
CA TYR A 73 1.76 -2.48 9.28
C TYR A 73 1.96 -3.70 8.35
N LEU A 74 2.78 -3.55 7.31
CA LEU A 74 3.09 -4.64 6.39
C LEU A 74 3.94 -5.74 7.06
N TYR A 75 4.89 -5.36 7.91
CA TYR A 75 5.66 -6.30 8.72
C TYR A 75 4.75 -7.16 9.61
N ASP A 76 3.79 -6.54 10.30
CA ASP A 76 2.79 -7.24 11.13
C ASP A 76 1.90 -8.20 10.31
N MET A 77 1.86 -8.03 8.98
CA MET A 77 1.14 -8.89 8.03
C MET A 77 2.04 -9.91 7.31
N ASN A 78 3.28 -10.12 7.76
CA ASN A 78 4.29 -10.99 7.14
C ASN A 78 4.74 -10.54 5.74
N PHE A 79 4.65 -9.25 5.43
CA PHE A 79 5.23 -8.66 4.22
C PHE A 79 6.56 -7.99 4.54
N TYR A 80 7.59 -8.35 3.79
CA TYR A 80 8.95 -7.86 3.99
C TYR A 80 9.42 -7.12 2.75
N LYS A 81 10.11 -6.01 2.97
CA LYS A 81 10.69 -5.20 1.90
C LYS A 81 11.66 -6.06 1.07
N MET A 82 11.44 -6.07 -0.24
CA MET A 82 12.21 -6.82 -1.22
C MET A 82 13.05 -5.90 -2.09
N ASP A 83 12.47 -4.79 -2.56
CA ASP A 83 13.15 -3.82 -3.43
C ASP A 83 12.49 -2.44 -3.33
N GLU A 84 13.13 -1.39 -3.83
CA GLU A 84 12.56 -0.04 -3.94
C GLU A 84 13.10 0.70 -5.16
N ASN A 85 12.29 1.61 -5.73
CA ASN A 85 12.78 2.47 -6.80
C ASN A 85 13.67 3.60 -6.27
N MET A 86 14.31 4.31 -7.20
CA MET A 86 15.01 5.55 -6.86
C MET A 86 14.01 6.58 -6.30
N PRO A 87 14.27 7.18 -5.13
CA PRO A 87 13.36 8.14 -4.55
C PRO A 87 13.25 9.41 -5.40
N THR A 88 12.03 9.95 -5.49
CA THR A 88 11.76 11.23 -6.14
C THR A 88 11.57 12.30 -5.06
N THR A 89 12.29 13.41 -5.20
CA THR A 89 12.16 14.57 -4.31
C THR A 89 11.23 15.60 -4.93
N ILE A 90 10.17 15.97 -4.22
CA ILE A 90 9.30 17.08 -4.57
C ILE A 90 9.91 18.34 -3.94
N SER A 91 10.67 19.09 -4.74
CA SER A 91 11.56 20.18 -4.32
C SER A 91 10.88 21.22 -3.44
N ASP A 92 9.63 21.57 -3.74
CA ASP A 92 8.93 22.69 -3.12
C ASP A 92 8.53 22.37 -1.67
N TYR A 93 8.47 21.08 -1.30
CA TYR A 93 8.05 20.62 0.02
C TYR A 93 9.14 19.84 0.76
N GLY A 94 10.27 19.52 0.10
CA GLY A 94 11.31 18.67 0.66
C GLY A 94 10.78 17.29 1.08
N VAL A 95 9.78 16.80 0.35
CA VAL A 95 9.12 15.50 0.52
C VAL A 95 9.80 14.52 -0.42
N VAL A 96 10.09 13.33 0.08
CA VAL A 96 10.64 12.22 -0.71
C VAL A 96 9.58 11.14 -0.80
N GLN A 97 9.27 10.73 -2.02
CA GLN A 97 8.38 9.61 -2.31
C GLN A 97 9.13 8.52 -3.07
N LYS A 98 8.70 7.28 -2.88
CA LYS A 98 9.23 6.11 -3.58
C LYS A 98 8.20 4.99 -3.57
N ASP A 99 8.32 4.09 -4.54
CA ASP A 99 7.64 2.81 -4.55
C ASP A 99 8.51 1.77 -3.84
N ILE A 100 7.93 1.07 -2.86
CA ILE A 100 8.57 -0.08 -2.21
C ILE A 100 7.82 -1.35 -2.61
N LEU A 101 8.57 -2.35 -3.07
CA LEU A 101 8.09 -3.71 -3.29
C LEU A 101 8.27 -4.53 -2.01
N TYR A 102 7.16 -5.08 -1.50
CA TYR A 102 7.14 -6.04 -0.41
C TYR A 102 6.75 -7.42 -0.93
N LYS A 103 7.36 -8.45 -0.35
CA LYS A 103 7.06 -9.86 -0.60
C LYS A 103 6.43 -10.48 0.63
N ASN A 104 5.37 -11.27 0.43
CA ASN A 104 4.79 -12.06 1.51
C ASN A 104 5.70 -13.25 1.85
N ASN A 105 6.09 -13.37 3.11
CA ASN A 105 6.87 -14.51 3.61
C ASN A 105 5.95 -15.65 4.08
N LYS A 106 5.02 -16.08 3.24
CA LYS A 106 4.22 -17.28 3.55
C LYS A 106 5.20 -18.45 3.66
N SER A 107 5.23 -19.11 4.81
CA SER A 107 5.82 -20.44 4.89
C SER A 107 5.10 -21.30 3.84
N ASN A 108 5.86 -22.01 3.01
CA ASN A 108 5.28 -23.06 2.18
C ASN A 108 4.73 -24.11 3.15
N GLU A 109 3.44 -24.04 3.47
CA GLU A 109 2.70 -25.20 3.99
C GLU A 109 2.60 -26.27 2.91
#